data_AF-A6GDY0-F1
#
_entry.id   AF-A6GDY0-F1
#
_cell.length_a   1.000
_cell.length_b   1.000
_cell.length_c   1.000
_cell.angle_alpha   90.00
_cell.angle_beta   90.00
_cell.angle_gamma   90.00
#
_symmetry.space_group_name_H-M   'P 1'
#
loop_
_entity.id
_entity.type
_entity.pdbx_description
1 polymer ?
#
loop_
_entity_poly.entity_id
_entity_poly.type
_entity_poly.pdbx_seq_one_letter_code
_entity_poly.pdbx_strand_id
1 'polypeptide(L)'
;MVDEDGRSAAQRSQELHRARDQPESRARLEAVLAPLHKAQRLVESALERRAQAHARGGTQGGAAANDATLTVPAGVWPLLDEAYAALDVYLAHLLHTAAIDPACAPRCSACCTDLPPILPIEALRMLRALRRDVPERAPKRIQRAVELARAFQRHLHQSAGGVELLRDKTLDTSAPSYREAQIGWRRLGHPCPILGDDGSCSQYADRPLSCRAHVHVEDPAHCEPQSPRFLIAERPPLWGHVRECEVEVALASLGKLLGLPGVPNLHWGMAQLHGHPSAG
;
A
#
# COMPACT_ATOMS: atom_id res chain seq x y z
N MET A 1 -22.75 14.08 -12.27
CA MET A 1 -22.42 15.48 -11.97
C MET A 1 -21.23 15.86 -12.82
N VAL A 2 -21.15 17.12 -13.20
CA VAL A 2 -19.98 17.68 -13.88
C VAL A 2 -19.22 18.46 -12.81
N ASP A 3 -17.91 18.30 -12.78
CA ASP A 3 -17.05 18.94 -11.79
C ASP A 3 -16.63 20.34 -12.23
N GLU A 4 -15.79 20.98 -11.42
CA GLU A 4 -15.31 22.35 -11.59
C GLU A 4 -14.59 22.59 -12.93
N ASP A 5 -13.96 21.55 -13.51
CA ASP A 5 -13.29 21.60 -14.80
C ASP A 5 -14.20 21.29 -16.00
N GLY A 6 -15.51 21.11 -15.78
CA GLY A 6 -16.47 20.81 -16.85
C GLY A 6 -16.47 19.34 -17.30
N ARG A 7 -15.69 18.45 -16.66
CA ARG A 7 -15.70 17.01 -16.92
C ARG A 7 -16.44 16.26 -15.81
N SER A 8 -17.01 15.12 -16.17
CA SER A 8 -17.58 14.16 -15.23
C SER A 8 -16.58 13.04 -14.91
N ALA A 9 -16.76 12.38 -13.76
CA ALA A 9 -16.06 11.14 -13.40
C ALA A 9 -16.01 10.10 -14.52
N ALA A 10 -17.12 9.95 -15.26
CA ALA A 10 -17.22 9.01 -16.37
C ALA A 10 -16.30 9.40 -17.54
N GLN A 11 -16.23 10.69 -17.86
CA GLN A 11 -15.33 11.19 -18.92
C GLN A 11 -13.86 11.00 -18.53
N ARG A 12 -13.46 11.36 -17.31
CA ARG A 12 -12.08 11.14 -16.85
C ARG A 12 -11.70 9.66 -16.79
N SER A 13 -12.63 8.81 -16.36
CA SER A 13 -12.43 7.35 -16.39
C SER A 13 -12.20 6.85 -17.83
N GLN A 14 -13.01 7.29 -18.80
CA GLN A 14 -12.82 6.94 -20.21
C GLN A 14 -11.49 7.45 -20.77
N GLU A 15 -11.07 8.67 -20.40
CA GLU A 15 -9.77 9.23 -20.80
C GLU A 15 -8.60 8.41 -20.23
N LEU A 16 -8.67 8.01 -18.97
CA LEU A 16 -7.69 7.11 -18.36
C LEU A 16 -7.66 5.73 -19.05
N HIS A 17 -8.81 5.17 -19.42
CA HIS A 17 -8.84 3.92 -20.19
C HIS A 17 -8.14 4.07 -21.55
N ARG A 18 -8.44 5.16 -22.29
CA ARG A 18 -7.76 5.44 -23.56
C ARG A 18 -6.26 5.63 -23.38
N ALA A 19 -5.83 6.34 -22.32
CA ALA A 19 -4.42 6.54 -21.99
C ALA A 19 -3.72 5.19 -21.76
N ARG A 20 -4.34 4.28 -21.00
CA ARG A 20 -3.78 2.93 -20.72
C ARG A 20 -3.62 2.07 -21.96
N ASP A 21 -4.48 2.23 -22.96
CA ASP A 21 -4.43 1.43 -24.18
C ASP A 21 -3.32 1.85 -25.14
N GLN A 22 -2.69 3.00 -24.93
CA GLN A 22 -1.57 3.46 -25.74
C GLN A 22 -0.35 2.54 -25.61
N PRO A 23 0.43 2.34 -26.70
CA PRO A 23 1.65 1.53 -26.66
C PRO A 23 2.67 2.02 -25.63
N GLU A 24 2.79 3.34 -25.45
CA GLU A 24 3.71 3.93 -24.48
C GLU A 24 3.35 3.55 -23.03
N SER A 25 2.06 3.62 -22.67
CA SER A 25 1.56 3.16 -21.38
C SER A 25 1.90 1.70 -21.10
N ARG A 26 1.81 0.83 -22.12
CA ARG A 26 2.17 -0.59 -21.99
C ARG A 26 3.66 -0.78 -21.75
N ALA A 27 4.50 -0.06 -22.50
CA ALA A 27 5.95 -0.10 -22.31
C ALA A 27 6.36 0.40 -20.92
N ARG A 28 5.71 1.44 -20.42
CA ARG A 28 5.94 1.97 -19.05
C ARG A 28 5.50 0.99 -17.97
N LEU A 29 4.36 0.32 -18.16
CA LEU A 29 3.90 -0.71 -17.22
C LEU A 29 4.86 -1.92 -17.20
N GLU A 30 5.37 -2.35 -18.35
CA GLU A 30 6.40 -3.40 -18.41
C GLU A 30 7.66 -3.00 -17.63
N ALA A 31 8.06 -1.72 -17.67
CA ALA A 31 9.18 -1.21 -16.87
C ALA A 31 8.91 -1.28 -15.35
N VAL A 32 7.65 -1.28 -14.91
CA VAL A 32 7.27 -1.55 -13.50
C VAL A 32 7.40 -3.04 -13.18
N LEU A 33 6.92 -3.92 -14.07
CA LEU A 33 6.85 -5.36 -13.85
C LEU A 33 8.21 -6.05 -13.91
N ALA A 34 9.09 -5.65 -14.83
CA ALA A 34 10.40 -6.26 -15.03
C ALA A 34 11.24 -6.39 -13.73
N PRO A 35 11.44 -5.33 -12.92
CA PRO A 35 12.17 -5.45 -11.65
C PRO A 35 11.41 -6.29 -10.61
N LEU A 36 10.08 -6.28 -10.59
CA LEU A 36 9.28 -7.14 -9.68
C LEU A 36 9.45 -8.62 -10.00
N HIS A 37 9.40 -9.01 -11.27
CA HIS A 37 9.67 -10.38 -11.71
C HIS A 37 11.10 -10.81 -11.37
N LYS A 38 12.08 -9.91 -11.49
CA LYS A 38 13.45 -10.18 -11.08
C LYS A 38 13.56 -10.38 -9.56
N ALA A 39 12.85 -9.59 -8.77
CA ALA A 39 12.80 -9.73 -7.32
C ALA A 39 12.20 -11.09 -6.91
N GLN A 40 11.13 -11.53 -7.57
CA GLN A 40 10.53 -12.85 -7.34
C GLN A 40 11.54 -13.98 -7.56
N ARG A 41 12.22 -13.97 -8.71
CA ARG A 41 13.27 -14.98 -9.01
C ARG A 41 14.38 -15.01 -7.98
N LEU A 42 14.76 -13.86 -7.42
CA LEU A 42 15.76 -13.80 -6.34
C LEU A 42 15.27 -14.47 -5.05
N VAL A 43 14.01 -14.26 -4.69
CA VAL A 43 13.39 -14.91 -3.51
C VAL A 43 13.26 -16.41 -3.74
N GLU A 44 12.76 -16.84 -4.90
CA GLU A 44 12.65 -18.25 -5.29
C GLU A 44 14.02 -18.96 -5.23
N SER A 45 15.04 -18.35 -5.84
CA SER A 45 16.42 -18.88 -5.79
C SER A 45 16.95 -18.98 -4.35
N ALA A 46 16.57 -18.06 -3.46
CA ALA A 46 16.97 -18.11 -2.05
C ALA A 46 16.26 -19.25 -1.30
N LEU A 47 14.98 -19.48 -1.58
CA LEU A 47 14.19 -20.60 -1.05
C LEU A 47 14.78 -21.94 -1.51
N GLU A 48 15.13 -22.07 -2.79
CA GLU A 48 15.77 -23.27 -3.34
C GLU A 48 17.11 -23.58 -2.67
N ARG A 49 17.98 -22.57 -2.51
CA ARG A 49 19.26 -22.74 -1.81
C ARG A 49 19.07 -23.19 -0.35
N ARG A 50 18.06 -22.62 0.34
CA ARG A 50 17.72 -23.03 1.71
C ARG A 50 17.23 -24.48 1.75
N ALA A 51 16.36 -24.88 0.84
CA ALA A 51 15.87 -26.26 0.73
C ALA A 51 17.01 -27.26 0.46
N GLN A 52 17.94 -26.92 -0.45
CA GLN A 52 19.12 -27.74 -0.74
C GLN A 52 20.07 -27.87 0.46
N ALA A 53 20.28 -26.78 1.22
CA ALA A 53 21.08 -26.81 2.44
C ALA A 53 20.45 -27.71 3.51
N HIS A 54 19.13 -27.64 3.70
CA HIS A 54 18.41 -28.55 4.60
C HIS A 54 18.53 -30.02 4.18
N ALA A 55 18.43 -30.33 2.88
CA ALA A 55 18.57 -31.70 2.38
C ALA A 55 19.97 -32.28 2.59
N ARG A 56 21.03 -31.45 2.49
CA ARG A 56 22.43 -31.86 2.73
C ARG A 56 22.78 -31.97 4.21
N GLY A 57 22.06 -31.26 5.07
CA GLY A 57 22.36 -31.11 6.49
C GLY A 57 21.95 -32.26 7.41
N GLY A 58 21.43 -33.38 6.88
CA GLY A 58 21.19 -34.63 7.64
C GLY A 58 20.38 -34.46 8.93
N THR A 59 19.07 -34.68 8.86
CA THR A 59 18.11 -34.76 9.97
C THR A 59 18.69 -35.11 11.36
N GLN A 60 19.13 -34.13 12.13
CA GLN A 60 19.22 -34.18 13.60
C GLN A 60 18.81 -32.82 14.17
N GLY A 61 17.49 -32.62 14.29
CA GLY A 61 16.91 -31.40 14.85
C GLY A 61 15.50 -31.13 14.30
N GLY A 62 14.54 -31.95 14.72
CA GLY A 62 13.15 -31.88 14.27
C GLY A 62 12.44 -30.55 14.62
N ALA A 63 11.41 -30.26 13.82
CA ALA A 63 10.34 -29.28 14.03
C ALA A 63 10.65 -27.76 14.00
N ALA A 64 11.88 -27.28 14.25
CA ALA A 64 12.14 -25.83 14.29
C ALA A 64 12.38 -25.16 12.91
N ALA A 65 12.57 -25.93 11.84
CA ALA A 65 12.97 -25.38 10.53
C ALA A 65 11.82 -24.77 9.69
N ASN A 66 10.56 -25.09 10.02
CA ASN A 66 9.39 -24.66 9.25
C ASN A 66 8.84 -23.29 9.66
N ASP A 67 9.30 -22.71 10.77
CA ASP A 67 8.74 -21.45 11.33
C ASP A 67 9.69 -20.24 11.18
N ALA A 68 10.89 -20.43 10.64
CA ALA A 68 11.81 -19.32 10.43
C ALA A 68 11.39 -18.52 9.18
N THR A 69 10.68 -17.42 9.42
CA THR A 69 10.36 -16.38 8.43
C THR A 69 11.59 -16.05 7.58
N LEU A 70 11.42 -16.04 6.25
CA LEU A 70 12.55 -15.79 5.36
C LEU A 70 12.94 -14.32 5.43
N THR A 71 14.21 -14.04 5.77
CA THR A 71 14.77 -12.71 5.58
C THR A 71 14.76 -12.36 4.10
N VAL A 72 14.20 -11.21 3.74
CA VAL A 72 14.20 -10.67 2.39
C VAL A 72 15.64 -10.55 1.87
N PRO A 73 15.99 -11.18 0.73
CA PRO A 73 17.32 -11.05 0.14
C PRO A 73 17.66 -9.58 -0.14
N ALA A 74 18.87 -9.14 0.21
CA ALA A 74 19.26 -7.73 0.09
C ALA A 74 19.07 -7.13 -1.31
N GLY A 75 19.25 -7.94 -2.37
CA GLY A 75 19.04 -7.54 -3.76
C GLY A 75 17.59 -7.29 -4.17
N VAL A 76 16.61 -7.65 -3.33
CA VAL A 76 15.19 -7.37 -3.59
C VAL A 76 14.86 -5.88 -3.37
N TRP A 77 15.51 -5.22 -2.41
CA TRP A 77 15.16 -3.82 -2.08
C TRP A 77 15.42 -2.84 -3.22
N PRO A 78 16.59 -2.84 -3.89
CA PRO A 78 16.83 -1.96 -5.03
C PRO A 78 15.87 -2.22 -6.20
N LEU A 79 15.43 -3.47 -6.38
CA LEU A 79 14.45 -3.82 -7.42
C LEU A 79 13.05 -3.30 -7.08
N LEU A 80 12.66 -3.33 -5.81
CA LEU A 80 11.42 -2.67 -5.39
C LEU A 80 11.52 -1.16 -5.61
N ASP A 81 12.64 -0.53 -5.26
CA ASP A 81 12.85 0.91 -5.48
C ASP A 81 12.80 1.26 -6.99
N GLU A 82 13.40 0.44 -7.85
CA GLU A 82 13.31 0.57 -9.31
C GLU A 82 11.86 0.44 -9.80
N ALA A 83 11.11 -0.55 -9.31
CA ALA A 83 9.70 -0.74 -9.65
C ALA A 83 8.83 0.46 -9.25
N TYR A 84 9.03 1.02 -8.05
CA TYR A 84 8.28 2.18 -7.59
C TYR A 84 8.66 3.47 -8.31
N ALA A 85 9.93 3.65 -8.69
CA ALA A 85 10.34 4.77 -9.51
C ALA A 85 9.71 4.68 -10.92
N ALA A 86 9.69 3.48 -11.52
CA ALA A 86 8.99 3.25 -12.79
C ALA A 86 7.48 3.47 -12.65
N LEU A 87 6.89 3.09 -11.52
CA LEU A 87 5.47 3.32 -11.23
C LEU A 87 5.14 4.81 -11.17
N ASP A 88 5.96 5.64 -10.52
CA ASP A 88 5.75 7.09 -10.51
C ASP A 88 5.74 7.68 -11.92
N VAL A 89 6.65 7.21 -12.77
CA VAL A 89 6.72 7.61 -14.18
C VAL A 89 5.48 7.14 -14.96
N TYR A 90 5.00 5.93 -14.72
CA TYR A 90 3.77 5.40 -15.32
C TYR A 90 2.54 6.22 -14.90
N LEU A 91 2.36 6.46 -13.61
CA LEU A 91 1.23 7.24 -13.08
C LEU A 91 1.24 8.68 -13.60
N ALA A 92 2.41 9.33 -13.64
CA ALA A 92 2.56 10.67 -14.20
C ALA A 92 2.19 10.70 -15.69
N HIS A 93 2.59 9.68 -16.47
CA HIS A 93 2.20 9.55 -17.87
C HIS A 93 0.68 9.40 -18.02
N LEU A 94 0.02 8.57 -17.20
CA LEU A 94 -1.43 8.42 -17.25
C LEU A 94 -2.17 9.74 -16.97
N LEU A 95 -1.77 10.45 -15.92
CA LEU A 95 -2.35 11.75 -15.56
C LEU A 95 -2.18 12.76 -16.69
N HIS A 96 -0.98 12.87 -17.24
CA HIS A 96 -0.68 13.77 -18.35
C HIS A 96 -1.52 13.44 -19.59
N THR A 97 -1.51 12.18 -20.02
CA THR A 97 -2.21 11.72 -21.23
C THR A 97 -3.73 11.82 -21.10
N ALA A 98 -4.27 11.63 -19.90
CA ALA A 98 -5.70 11.84 -19.61
C ALA A 98 -6.06 13.31 -19.30
N ALA A 99 -5.10 14.23 -19.39
CA ALA A 99 -5.27 15.64 -19.02
C ALA A 99 -5.90 15.82 -17.62
N ILE A 100 -5.48 15.00 -16.66
CA ILE A 100 -5.92 15.08 -15.26
C ILE A 100 -4.86 15.85 -14.48
N ASP A 101 -5.26 17.00 -13.93
CA ASP A 101 -4.41 17.82 -13.07
C ASP A 101 -4.85 17.63 -11.61
N PRO A 102 -4.05 16.96 -10.75
CA PRO A 102 -4.42 16.77 -9.36
C PRO A 102 -4.46 18.10 -8.59
N ALA A 103 -5.54 18.33 -7.84
CA ALA A 103 -5.67 19.46 -6.92
C ALA A 103 -4.78 19.33 -5.66
N CYS A 104 -4.10 18.19 -5.49
CA CYS A 104 -3.22 17.95 -4.35
C CYS A 104 -1.96 18.81 -4.41
N ALA A 105 -1.81 19.74 -3.46
CA ALA A 105 -0.60 20.54 -3.31
C ALA A 105 0.49 19.84 -2.47
N PRO A 106 1.77 20.25 -2.59
CA PRO A 106 2.81 19.88 -1.64
C PRO A 106 2.35 20.13 -0.20
N ARG A 107 2.65 19.20 0.71
CA ARG A 107 2.24 19.22 2.13
C ARG A 107 0.73 19.02 2.40
N CYS A 108 -0.07 18.70 1.39
CA CYS A 108 -1.43 18.19 1.63
C CYS A 108 -1.37 16.84 2.34
N SER A 109 -2.11 16.70 3.45
CA SER A 109 -2.14 15.50 4.31
C SER A 109 -3.54 14.91 4.47
N ALA A 110 -4.51 15.36 3.68
CA ALA A 110 -5.90 14.92 3.85
C ALA A 110 -6.06 13.39 3.71
N CYS A 111 -5.40 12.79 2.72
CA CYS A 111 -5.34 11.33 2.55
C CYS A 111 -4.55 10.60 3.64
N CYS A 112 -3.72 11.31 4.42
CA CYS A 112 -2.99 10.72 5.54
C CYS A 112 -3.88 10.48 6.77
N THR A 113 -5.19 10.71 6.67
CA THR A 113 -6.19 10.28 7.66
C THR A 113 -6.98 9.04 7.22
N ASP A 114 -6.73 8.56 5.99
CA ASP A 114 -7.33 7.35 5.45
C ASP A 114 -6.62 6.10 6.00
N LEU A 115 -7.20 4.93 5.71
CA LEU A 115 -6.58 3.62 5.93
C LEU A 115 -6.16 3.01 4.59
N PRO A 116 -5.03 3.43 4.02
CA PRO A 116 -4.64 2.96 2.70
C PRO A 116 -4.45 1.43 2.73
N PRO A 117 -5.11 0.69 1.80
CA PRO A 117 -4.83 -0.72 1.63
C PRO A 117 -3.38 -0.89 1.19
N ILE A 118 -2.73 -1.95 1.66
CA ILE A 118 -1.30 -2.14 1.43
C ILE A 118 -1.00 -3.63 1.31
N LEU A 119 0.02 -3.99 0.55
CA LEU A 119 0.53 -5.35 0.51
C LEU A 119 1.61 -5.57 1.59
N PRO A 120 1.79 -6.80 2.11
CA PRO A 120 2.73 -7.05 3.21
C PRO A 120 4.17 -6.60 2.92
N ILE A 121 4.64 -6.79 1.69
CA ILE A 121 5.99 -6.37 1.28
C ILE A 121 6.16 -4.84 1.29
N GLU A 122 5.09 -4.10 1.00
CA GLU A 122 5.11 -2.63 1.04
C GLU A 122 5.13 -2.12 2.47
N ALA A 123 4.38 -2.75 3.38
CA ALA A 123 4.44 -2.42 4.81
C ALA A 123 5.84 -2.68 5.38
N LEU A 124 6.51 -3.74 4.94
CA LEU A 124 7.88 -4.04 5.31
C LEU A 124 8.88 -3.03 4.73
N ARG A 125 8.71 -2.66 3.45
CA ARG A 125 9.50 -1.59 2.80
C ARG A 125 9.35 -0.26 3.55
N MET A 126 8.13 0.07 3.97
CA MET A 126 7.79 1.26 4.76
C MET A 126 8.49 1.29 6.13
N LEU A 127 8.49 0.15 6.85
CA LEU A 127 9.20 0.03 8.13
C LEU A 127 10.72 0.17 7.96
N ARG A 128 11.27 -0.44 6.91
CA ARG A 128 12.69 -0.36 6.58
C ARG A 128 13.11 1.07 6.26
N ALA A 129 12.36 1.76 5.41
CA ALA A 129 12.60 3.16 5.07
C ALA A 129 12.53 4.06 6.31
N LEU A 130 11.50 3.86 7.14
CA LEU A 130 11.32 4.62 8.37
C LEU A 130 12.52 4.49 9.33
N ARG A 131 13.08 3.28 9.48
CA ARG A 131 14.25 3.05 10.34
C ARG A 131 15.54 3.57 9.74
N ARG A 132 15.67 3.52 8.42
CA ARG A 132 16.83 4.02 7.69
C ARG A 132 16.90 5.56 7.74
N ASP A 133 15.78 6.23 7.49
CA ASP A 133 15.77 7.67 7.19
C ASP A 133 15.53 8.54 8.43
N VAL A 134 14.84 8.02 9.44
CA VAL A 134 14.51 8.73 10.68
C VAL A 134 14.61 7.82 11.92
N PRO A 135 15.78 7.20 12.16
CA PRO A 135 15.98 6.18 13.18
C PRO A 135 15.55 6.62 14.58
N GLU A 136 15.75 7.89 14.94
CA GLU A 136 15.41 8.46 16.24
C GLU A 136 13.90 8.59 16.46
N ARG A 137 13.11 8.75 15.39
CA ARG A 137 11.64 8.84 15.44
C ARG A 137 10.96 7.51 15.16
N ALA A 138 11.65 6.55 14.54
CA ALA A 138 11.10 5.26 14.14
C ALA A 138 10.39 4.51 15.29
N PRO A 139 10.95 4.37 16.51
CA PRO A 139 10.28 3.67 17.61
C PRO A 139 8.92 4.29 17.98
N LYS A 140 8.85 5.62 18.08
CA LYS A 140 7.60 6.34 18.40
C LYS A 140 6.55 6.15 17.31
N ARG A 141 6.96 6.19 16.04
CA ARG A 141 6.06 6.03 14.88
C ARG A 141 5.55 4.60 14.73
N ILE A 142 6.39 3.60 15.00
CA ILE A 142 5.98 2.20 15.06
C ILE A 142 4.98 1.98 16.20
N GLN A 143 5.28 2.51 17.39
CA GLN A 143 4.36 2.45 18.54
C GLN A 143 3.00 3.10 18.21
N ARG A 144 3.01 4.25 17.53
CA ARG A 144 1.79 4.89 17.04
C ARG A 144 1.02 4.00 16.06
N ALA A 145 1.70 3.29 15.16
CA ALA A 145 1.03 2.34 14.26
C ALA A 145 0.34 1.20 15.02
N VAL A 146 0.98 0.66 16.07
CA VAL A 146 0.38 -0.36 16.95
C VAL A 146 -0.89 0.17 17.64
N GLU A 147 -0.83 1.39 18.16
CA GLU A 147 -1.98 2.03 18.81
C GLU A 147 -3.15 2.27 17.84
N LEU A 148 -2.85 2.79 16.65
CA LEU A 148 -3.84 3.04 15.60
C LEU A 148 -4.46 1.74 15.07
N ALA A 149 -3.68 0.69 14.88
CA ALA A 149 -4.18 -0.62 14.49
C ALA A 149 -5.16 -1.18 15.53
N ARG A 150 -4.81 -1.11 16.83
CA ARG A 150 -5.70 -1.53 17.92
C ARG A 150 -6.97 -0.67 18.01
N ALA A 151 -6.84 0.63 17.81
CA ALA A 151 -7.97 1.55 17.82
C ALA A 151 -8.92 1.29 16.65
N PHE A 152 -8.41 1.05 15.45
CA PHE A 152 -9.24 0.70 14.30
C PHE A 152 -9.92 -0.65 14.48
N GLN A 153 -9.23 -1.64 15.04
CA GLN A 153 -9.84 -2.93 15.38
C GLN A 153 -11.05 -2.76 16.34
N ARG A 154 -10.92 -1.92 17.38
CA ARG A 154 -12.07 -1.61 18.26
C ARG A 154 -13.20 -0.90 17.51
N HIS A 155 -12.86 0.06 16.65
CA HIS A 155 -13.83 0.78 15.84
C HIS A 155 -14.60 -0.16 14.90
N LEU A 156 -13.91 -1.11 14.28
CA LEU A 156 -14.48 -2.13 13.42
C LEU A 156 -15.46 -3.03 14.17
N HIS A 157 -15.10 -3.48 15.38
CA HIS A 157 -16.00 -4.26 16.23
C HIS A 157 -17.28 -3.51 16.61
N GLN A 158 -17.17 -2.22 16.88
CA GLN A 158 -18.32 -1.38 17.23
C GLN A 158 -19.23 -1.11 16.03
N SER A 159 -18.67 -0.95 14.84
CA SER A 159 -19.41 -0.57 13.63
C SER A 159 -20.08 -1.76 12.93
N ALA A 160 -19.52 -2.97 13.03
CA ALA A 160 -19.98 -4.15 12.29
C ALA A 160 -20.90 -5.09 13.10
N GLY A 161 -21.60 -4.61 14.12
CA GLY A 161 -22.46 -5.47 14.96
C GLY A 161 -21.69 -6.53 15.76
N GLY A 162 -20.37 -6.39 15.93
CA GLY A 162 -19.55 -7.11 16.90
C GLY A 162 -19.12 -8.54 16.58
N VAL A 163 -19.71 -9.27 15.63
CA VAL A 163 -19.56 -10.76 15.63
C VAL A 163 -19.11 -11.39 14.30
N GLU A 164 -19.45 -10.84 13.13
CA GLU A 164 -19.21 -11.60 11.87
C GLU A 164 -17.80 -11.46 11.27
N LEU A 165 -17.13 -10.31 11.40
CA LEU A 165 -15.84 -10.07 10.73
C LEU A 165 -14.63 -10.82 11.34
N LEU A 166 -14.82 -11.50 12.48
CA LEU A 166 -13.78 -12.30 13.13
C LEU A 166 -14.00 -13.82 13.04
N ARG A 167 -15.11 -14.28 12.45
CA ARG A 167 -15.28 -15.71 12.19
C ARG A 167 -14.17 -16.12 11.20
N ASP A 168 -13.28 -17.00 11.66
CA ASP A 168 -12.14 -17.58 10.94
C ASP A 168 -10.85 -16.77 10.77
N LYS A 169 -10.46 -15.90 11.73
CA LYS A 169 -9.13 -15.23 11.79
C LYS A 169 -8.74 -14.39 10.55
N THR A 170 -9.54 -14.38 9.49
CA THR A 170 -9.32 -13.67 8.25
C THR A 170 -10.36 -12.56 8.15
N LEU A 171 -9.89 -11.32 8.14
CA LEU A 171 -10.74 -10.16 7.95
C LEU A 171 -11.18 -10.08 6.48
N ASP A 172 -12.50 -10.14 6.23
CA ASP A 172 -13.04 -9.84 4.90
C ASP A 172 -13.05 -8.33 4.66
N THR A 173 -12.06 -7.84 3.91
CA THR A 173 -11.94 -6.43 3.54
C THR A 173 -12.89 -6.01 2.42
N SER A 174 -13.61 -6.96 1.80
CA SER A 174 -14.62 -6.68 0.77
C SER A 174 -16.01 -6.44 1.33
N ALA A 175 -16.25 -6.81 2.59
CA ALA A 175 -17.53 -6.64 3.26
C ALA A 175 -17.95 -5.15 3.33
N PRO A 176 -19.24 -4.82 3.09
CA PRO A 176 -19.74 -3.45 3.22
C PRO A 176 -19.44 -2.81 4.59
N SER A 177 -19.53 -3.60 5.67
CA SER A 177 -19.25 -3.16 7.04
C SER A 177 -17.79 -2.73 7.26
N TYR A 178 -16.84 -3.32 6.52
CA TYR A 178 -15.45 -2.88 6.55
C TYR A 178 -15.30 -1.49 5.92
N ARG A 179 -15.96 -1.26 4.78
CA ARG A 179 -15.99 0.05 4.11
C ARG A 179 -16.64 1.13 4.97
N GLU A 180 -17.73 0.81 5.64
CA GLU A 180 -18.39 1.72 6.60
C GLU A 180 -17.45 2.09 7.75
N ALA A 181 -16.75 1.11 8.34
CA ALA A 181 -15.76 1.36 9.38
C ALA A 181 -14.58 2.19 8.88
N GLN A 182 -14.13 2.01 7.63
CA GLN A 182 -13.09 2.86 7.04
C GLN A 182 -13.56 4.31 6.89
N ILE A 183 -14.79 4.53 6.46
CA ILE A 183 -15.39 5.87 6.36
C ILE A 183 -15.50 6.51 7.74
N GLY A 184 -16.01 5.76 8.73
CA GLY A 184 -16.11 6.20 10.13
C GLY A 184 -14.74 6.57 10.68
N TRP A 185 -13.73 5.73 10.46
CA TRP A 185 -12.36 5.98 10.87
C TRP A 185 -11.78 7.25 10.24
N ARG A 186 -11.97 7.43 8.93
CA ARG A 186 -11.49 8.61 8.21
C ARG A 186 -12.07 9.91 8.80
N ARG A 187 -13.35 9.90 9.20
CA ARG A 187 -13.99 11.05 9.86
C ARG A 187 -13.39 11.38 11.23
N LEU A 188 -12.76 10.43 11.92
CA LEU A 188 -12.06 10.68 13.19
C LEU A 188 -10.74 11.44 13.00
N GLY A 189 -10.23 11.55 11.77
CA GLY A 189 -9.05 12.37 11.46
C GLY A 189 -7.76 11.86 12.10
N HIS A 190 -7.65 10.56 12.37
CA HIS A 190 -6.44 10.00 12.98
C HIS A 190 -5.27 10.07 12.00
N PRO A 191 -4.18 10.79 12.31
CA PRO A 191 -3.06 10.94 11.38
C PRO A 191 -2.28 9.64 11.22
N CYS A 192 -1.84 9.39 10.00
CA CYS A 192 -0.98 8.28 9.60
C CYS A 192 0.31 8.26 10.46
N PRO A 193 0.80 7.08 10.89
CA PRO A 193 1.96 6.95 11.76
C PRO A 193 3.25 7.57 11.21
N ILE A 194 3.34 7.76 9.90
CA ILE A 194 4.50 8.35 9.21
C ILE A 194 4.28 9.81 8.79
N LEU A 195 3.17 10.42 9.19
CA LEU A 195 2.96 11.85 8.98
C LEU A 195 3.92 12.66 9.88
N GLY A 196 4.59 13.65 9.30
CA GLY A 196 5.43 14.60 10.03
C GLY A 196 4.60 15.68 10.72
N ASP A 197 5.19 16.31 11.72
CA ASP A 197 4.54 17.39 12.50
C ASP A 197 4.23 18.63 11.63
N ASP A 198 4.92 18.77 10.50
CA ASP A 198 4.72 19.82 9.50
C ASP A 198 3.62 19.49 8.47
N GLY A 199 2.92 18.36 8.63
CA GLY A 199 1.92 17.87 7.68
C GLY A 199 2.50 17.15 6.46
N SER A 200 3.81 16.99 6.36
CA SER A 200 4.44 16.28 5.24
C SER A 200 4.55 14.78 5.52
N CYS A 201 4.32 13.93 4.52
CA CYS A 201 4.64 12.52 4.65
C CYS A 201 6.16 12.35 4.73
N SER A 202 6.66 11.90 5.88
CA SER A 202 8.10 11.76 6.11
C SER A 202 8.77 10.63 5.34
N GLN A 203 7.98 9.84 4.62
CA GLN A 203 8.40 8.69 3.83
C GLN A 203 7.73 8.74 2.45
N TYR A 204 7.64 9.95 1.87
CA TYR A 204 6.90 10.22 0.64
C TYR A 204 7.40 9.36 -0.54
N ALA A 205 8.71 9.16 -0.64
CA ALA A 205 9.34 8.34 -1.68
C ALA A 205 9.11 6.83 -1.49
N ASP A 206 8.71 6.41 -0.28
CA ASP A 206 8.49 5.00 0.08
C ASP A 206 7.01 4.62 0.16
N ARG A 207 6.11 5.56 -0.16
CA ARG A 207 4.66 5.36 -0.13
C ARG A 207 4.23 4.11 -0.90
N PRO A 208 3.23 3.37 -0.38
CA PRO A 208 2.68 2.23 -1.08
C PRO A 208 1.92 2.65 -2.33
N LEU A 209 1.65 1.67 -3.19
CA LEU A 209 0.91 1.79 -4.44
C LEU A 209 -0.40 2.57 -4.27
N SER A 210 -1.20 2.19 -3.27
CA SER A 210 -2.49 2.85 -2.99
C SER A 210 -2.33 4.34 -2.65
N CYS A 211 -1.27 4.73 -1.94
CA CYS A 211 -0.99 6.12 -1.62
C CYS A 211 -0.49 6.92 -2.82
N ARG A 212 0.20 6.28 -3.78
CA ARG A 212 0.66 6.92 -5.02
C ARG A 212 -0.46 7.14 -6.02
N ALA A 213 -1.39 6.20 -6.09
CA ALA A 213 -2.56 6.28 -6.95
C ALA A 213 -3.66 7.20 -6.40
N HIS A 214 -3.54 7.65 -5.14
CA HIS A 214 -4.55 8.48 -4.50
C HIS A 214 -4.39 9.95 -4.89
N VAL A 215 -5.22 10.39 -5.84
CA VAL A 215 -5.28 11.79 -6.30
C VAL A 215 -6.71 12.32 -6.21
N HIS A 216 -6.83 13.63 -5.93
CA HIS A 216 -8.10 14.37 -5.98
C HIS A 216 -8.02 15.42 -7.07
N VAL A 217 -9.15 15.72 -7.70
CA VAL A 217 -9.26 16.67 -8.82
C VAL A 217 -10.17 17.86 -8.52
N GLU A 218 -10.93 17.80 -7.43
CA GLU A 218 -11.81 18.89 -6.95
C GLU A 218 -11.11 19.74 -5.88
N ASP A 219 -11.73 20.85 -5.46
CA ASP A 219 -11.30 21.67 -4.32
C ASP A 219 -10.86 20.80 -3.12
N PRO A 220 -9.60 20.95 -2.62
CA PRO A 220 -9.10 20.23 -1.46
C PRO A 220 -9.98 20.35 -0.20
N ALA A 221 -10.77 21.42 -0.04
CA ALA A 221 -11.74 21.57 1.04
C ALA A 221 -12.78 20.43 1.06
N HIS A 222 -13.00 19.75 -0.07
CA HIS A 222 -13.87 18.57 -0.13
C HIS A 222 -13.26 17.32 0.54
N CYS A 223 -11.98 17.33 0.85
CA CYS A 223 -11.35 16.26 1.61
C CYS A 223 -11.58 16.35 3.12
N GLU A 224 -12.10 17.47 3.62
CA GLU A 224 -12.36 17.67 5.06
C GLU A 224 -13.57 16.87 5.54
N PRO A 225 -13.52 16.22 6.72
CA PRO A 225 -14.62 15.41 7.25
C PRO A 225 -15.98 16.12 7.35
N GLN A 226 -15.99 17.44 7.53
CA GLN A 226 -17.20 18.25 7.63
C GLN A 226 -17.77 18.65 6.27
N SER A 227 -17.04 18.43 5.18
CA SER A 227 -17.52 18.76 3.84
C SER A 227 -18.75 17.93 3.47
N PRO A 228 -19.81 18.55 2.92
CA PRO A 228 -20.94 17.80 2.36
C PRO A 228 -20.52 16.90 1.19
N ARG A 229 -19.36 17.17 0.58
CA ARG A 229 -18.78 16.37 -0.51
C ARG A 229 -17.78 15.31 -0.04
N PHE A 230 -17.49 15.18 1.25
CA PHE A 230 -16.44 14.30 1.78
C PHE A 230 -16.44 12.85 1.27
N LEU A 231 -17.62 12.29 1.04
CA LEU A 231 -17.81 10.91 0.56
C LEU A 231 -17.95 10.78 -0.96
N ILE A 232 -18.17 11.89 -1.66
CA ILE A 232 -18.46 11.93 -3.09
C ILE A 232 -17.43 12.74 -3.88
N ALA A 233 -16.46 13.36 -3.20
CA ALA A 233 -15.34 14.05 -3.81
C ALA A 233 -14.62 13.12 -4.77
N GLU A 234 -14.50 13.54 -6.02
CA GLU A 234 -14.00 12.69 -7.07
C GLU A 234 -12.53 12.33 -6.86
N ARG A 235 -12.28 11.02 -6.96
CA ARG A 235 -10.96 10.42 -7.06
C ARG A 235 -10.91 9.63 -8.35
N PRO A 236 -10.21 10.12 -9.38
CA PRO A 236 -10.04 9.34 -10.59
C PRO A 236 -9.48 7.96 -10.23
N PRO A 237 -10.01 6.87 -10.83
CA PRO A 237 -9.49 5.52 -10.61
C PRO A 237 -8.17 5.36 -11.37
N LEU A 238 -7.15 6.07 -10.90
CA LEU A 238 -5.81 6.07 -11.47
C LEU A 238 -5.15 4.69 -11.37
N TRP A 239 -5.65 3.85 -10.46
CA TRP A 239 -5.26 2.46 -10.30
C TRP A 239 -6.47 1.53 -10.17
N GLY A 240 -6.27 0.25 -10.47
CA GLY A 240 -7.29 -0.81 -10.36
C GLY A 240 -7.80 -1.30 -11.72
N HIS A 241 -7.10 -0.96 -12.80
CA HIS A 241 -7.39 -1.50 -14.12
C HIS A 241 -6.89 -2.95 -14.24
N VAL A 242 -7.59 -3.79 -15.01
CA VAL A 242 -7.22 -5.21 -15.20
C VAL A 242 -5.77 -5.40 -15.68
N ARG A 243 -5.23 -4.43 -16.43
CA ARG A 243 -3.83 -4.45 -16.90
C ARG A 243 -2.83 -4.22 -15.76
N GLU A 244 -3.20 -3.41 -14.77
CA GLU A 244 -2.34 -3.06 -13.63
C GLU A 244 -2.36 -4.14 -12.54
N CYS A 245 -3.36 -5.05 -12.56
CA CYS A 245 -3.48 -6.15 -11.60
C CYS A 245 -2.21 -7.01 -11.52
N GLU A 246 -1.44 -7.14 -12.60
CA GLU A 246 -0.19 -7.90 -12.60
C GLU A 246 0.83 -7.34 -11.59
N VAL A 247 0.86 -6.02 -11.37
CA VAL A 247 1.74 -5.39 -10.38
C VAL A 247 1.34 -5.80 -8.96
N GLU A 248 0.04 -5.77 -8.65
CA GLU A 248 -0.48 -6.22 -7.35
C GLU A 248 -0.23 -7.71 -7.15
N VAL A 249 -0.48 -8.53 -8.16
CA VAL A 249 -0.20 -9.97 -8.14
C VAL A 249 1.28 -10.22 -7.91
N ALA A 250 2.17 -9.46 -8.54
CA ALA A 250 3.60 -9.62 -8.38
C ALA A 250 4.07 -9.29 -6.96
N LEU A 251 3.60 -8.17 -6.40
CA LEU A 251 3.86 -7.75 -5.03
C LEU A 251 3.23 -8.71 -3.99
N ALA A 252 2.01 -9.18 -4.22
CA ALA A 252 1.35 -10.18 -3.37
C ALA A 252 2.10 -11.52 -3.39
N SER A 253 2.58 -11.94 -4.57
CA SER A 253 3.40 -13.14 -4.73
C SER A 253 4.72 -13.04 -3.96
N LEU A 254 5.38 -11.87 -3.97
CA LEU A 254 6.55 -11.62 -3.12
C LEU A 254 6.20 -11.79 -1.63
N GLY A 255 5.10 -11.20 -1.17
CA GLY A 255 4.64 -11.36 0.21
C GLY A 255 4.40 -12.82 0.59
N LYS A 256 3.77 -13.60 -0.30
CA LYS A 256 3.52 -15.03 -0.12
C LYS A 256 4.81 -15.85 -0.08
N LEU A 257 5.74 -15.64 -1.03
CA LEU A 257 7.03 -16.33 -1.08
C LEU A 257 7.88 -16.07 0.18
N LEU A 258 7.76 -14.87 0.75
CA LEU A 258 8.45 -14.48 1.99
C LEU A 258 7.73 -14.95 3.26
N GLY A 259 6.54 -15.54 3.15
CA GLY A 259 5.73 -15.95 4.29
C GLY A 259 5.22 -14.78 5.13
N LEU A 260 5.00 -13.62 4.52
CA LEU A 260 4.49 -12.44 5.24
C LEU A 260 2.99 -12.60 5.53
N PRO A 261 2.51 -12.23 6.74
CA PRO A 261 1.09 -12.22 7.06
C PRO A 261 0.33 -11.24 6.18
N GLY A 262 -0.93 -11.58 5.88
CA GLY A 262 -1.86 -10.65 5.22
C GLY A 262 -2.14 -9.45 6.11
N VAL A 263 -2.03 -8.25 5.53
CA VAL A 263 -2.23 -6.98 6.24
C VAL A 263 -3.23 -6.14 5.44
N PRO A 264 -4.34 -5.68 6.03
CA PRO A 264 -5.39 -5.03 5.26
C PRO A 264 -5.19 -3.52 5.09
N ASN A 265 -4.29 -2.90 5.87
CA ASN A 265 -3.91 -1.49 5.74
C ASN A 265 -2.53 -1.21 6.36
N LEU A 266 -2.00 -0.01 6.08
CA LEU A 266 -0.68 0.43 6.56
C LEU A 266 -0.50 0.32 8.08
N HIS A 267 -1.49 0.71 8.88
CA HIS A 267 -1.37 0.69 10.34
C HIS A 267 -1.17 -0.73 10.85
N TRP A 268 -2.00 -1.67 10.38
CA TRP A 268 -1.86 -3.09 10.72
C TRP A 268 -0.56 -3.68 10.17
N GLY A 269 -0.19 -3.32 8.95
CA GLY A 269 1.05 -3.78 8.33
C GLY A 269 2.27 -3.42 9.16
N MET A 270 2.40 -2.16 9.54
CA MET A 270 3.48 -1.69 10.41
C MET A 270 3.41 -2.35 11.80
N ALA A 271 2.21 -2.48 12.37
CA ALA A 271 2.01 -3.07 13.69
C ALA A 271 2.33 -4.58 13.75
N GLN A 272 2.11 -5.33 12.67
CA GLN A 272 2.41 -6.77 12.63
C GLN A 272 3.86 -7.06 12.23
N LEU A 273 4.42 -6.25 11.32
CA LEU A 273 5.72 -6.53 10.71
C LEU A 273 6.90 -5.82 11.37
N HIS A 274 6.69 -4.97 12.39
CA HIS A 274 7.81 -4.24 13.00
C HIS A 274 8.86 -5.17 13.63
N GLY A 275 8.49 -6.38 14.08
CA GLY A 275 9.44 -7.36 14.61
C GLY A 275 10.18 -8.19 13.55
N HIS A 276 9.82 -8.04 12.27
CA HIS A 276 10.37 -8.84 11.18
C HIS A 276 11.88 -8.56 11.00
N PRO A 277 12.74 -9.59 10.78
CA PRO A 277 14.19 -9.40 10.69
C PRO A 277 14.60 -8.47 9.54
N SER A 278 13.85 -8.47 8.44
CA SER A 278 14.12 -7.59 7.28
C SER A 278 13.52 -6.20 7.38
N ALA A 279 12.86 -5.88 8.49
CA ALA A 279 12.41 -4.53 8.75
C ALA A 279 13.56 -3.63 9.25
N GLY A 280 14.72 -4.21 9.62
CA GLY A 280 15.93 -3.48 10.05
C GLY A 280 16.83 -3.04 8.90
#